data_AF-A0A9D8RA90-F1
#
_entry.id   AF-A0A9D8RA90-F1
#
_cell.length_a   1.000
_cell.length_b   1.000
_cell.length_c   1.000
_cell.angle_alpha   90.00
_cell.angle_beta   90.00
_cell.angle_gamma   90.00
#
_symmetry.space_group_name_H-M   'P 1'
#
loop_
_entity.id
_entity.type
_entity.pdbx_description
1 polymer ?
#
loop_
_entity_poly.entity_id
_entity_poly.type
_entity_poly.pdbx_seq_one_letter_code
_entity_poly.pdbx_strand_id
1 'polypeptide(L)'
;MNENDINNIPSESNPMFNEERNEKVSDIYNEPTAPMSAPNNKEPQYGITFNWTNLLIGAFLFFGLFNGSKIFSDWSFYIYLAVVVLIHELGHVVFGKSFGCFIKEMQVFFFTFLSYKPKPSPKGSSWRDIKWSLGVLPLGGVTMFKSRESDYRRTVSAGEVLTSASSPYIEDKPAWQRLLISAAGVLFNIATFLILYIARPYMSSECFAFFWPLLYMSLVLALLNILPIYPLDGGAIVFALYEIITGKKPSPAFTKVCGWIGFIFIILFFWVFPGWLDRILDFVFGMLF
;
A
#
# COMPACT_ATOMS: atom_id res chain seq x y z
N MET A 1 51.03 -34.45 15.55
CA MET A 1 49.92 -34.73 16.49
C MET A 1 49.41 -36.11 16.13
N ASN A 2 49.27 -36.98 17.13
CA ASN A 2 49.15 -38.43 17.00
C ASN A 2 47.75 -38.85 16.51
N GLU A 3 47.66 -39.92 15.72
CA GLU A 3 46.44 -40.43 15.04
C GLU A 3 45.44 -41.15 15.98
N ASN A 4 45.55 -40.97 17.30
CA ASN A 4 44.84 -41.77 18.31
C ASN A 4 43.63 -41.09 18.99
N ASP A 5 43.20 -39.90 18.56
CA ASP A 5 42.13 -39.15 19.24
C ASP A 5 40.75 -39.16 18.54
N ILE A 6 40.52 -40.03 17.53
CA ILE A 6 39.24 -40.03 16.76
C ILE A 6 38.25 -41.13 17.20
N ASN A 7 38.64 -42.07 18.07
CA ASN A 7 37.80 -43.26 18.37
C ASN A 7 37.10 -43.26 19.74
N ASN A 8 36.78 -42.11 20.32
CA ASN A 8 35.93 -42.04 21.51
C ASN A 8 34.62 -41.28 21.21
N ILE A 9 33.81 -41.86 20.32
CA ILE A 9 32.37 -41.59 20.27
C ILE A 9 31.70 -42.68 21.12
N PRO A 10 31.05 -42.36 22.25
CA PRO A 10 30.37 -43.37 23.05
C PRO A 10 29.24 -44.00 22.22
N SER A 11 29.18 -45.32 22.17
CA SER A 11 28.10 -46.04 21.50
C SER A 11 26.74 -45.74 22.15
N GLU A 12 25.70 -45.54 21.34
CA GLU A 12 24.30 -45.28 21.72
C GLU A 12 23.63 -46.36 22.61
N SER A 13 24.38 -47.36 23.05
CA SER A 13 23.91 -48.52 23.81
C SER A 13 24.13 -48.40 25.33
N ASN A 14 24.57 -47.26 25.85
CA ASN A 14 24.80 -47.07 27.28
C ASN A 14 23.53 -46.52 27.98
N PRO A 15 22.84 -47.32 28.82
CA PRO A 15 21.55 -46.93 29.41
C PRO A 15 21.63 -45.67 30.29
N MET A 16 22.75 -45.41 30.96
CA MET A 16 22.92 -44.19 31.78
C MET A 16 22.97 -42.89 30.95
N PHE A 17 23.41 -42.93 29.69
CA PHE A 17 23.47 -41.75 28.84
C PHE A 17 22.09 -41.36 28.29
N ASN A 18 21.18 -42.34 28.16
CA ASN A 18 19.79 -42.10 27.79
C ASN A 18 18.94 -41.64 28.98
N GLU A 19 19.25 -42.08 30.21
CA GLU A 19 18.57 -41.59 31.42
C GLU A 19 18.88 -40.11 31.70
N GLU A 20 20.14 -39.67 31.66
CA GLU A 20 20.48 -38.24 31.85
C GLU A 20 19.89 -37.33 30.77
N ARG A 21 19.73 -37.83 29.53
CA ARG A 21 19.08 -37.10 28.44
C ARG A 21 17.58 -37.03 28.64
N ASN A 22 16.96 -38.10 29.14
CA ASN A 22 15.53 -38.16 29.41
C ASN A 22 15.13 -37.34 30.65
N GLU A 23 15.98 -37.26 31.68
CA GLU A 23 15.80 -36.36 32.83
C GLU A 23 15.92 -34.89 32.42
N LYS A 24 16.95 -34.53 31.63
CA LYS A 24 17.07 -33.17 31.09
C LYS A 24 15.95 -32.78 30.13
N VAL A 25 15.32 -33.74 29.46
CA VAL A 25 14.17 -33.49 28.58
C VAL A 25 12.87 -33.39 29.40
N SER A 26 12.70 -34.15 30.48
CA SER A 26 11.52 -34.03 31.36
C SER A 26 11.47 -32.70 32.11
N ASP A 27 12.63 -32.11 32.43
CA ASP A 27 12.69 -30.80 33.09
C ASP A 27 12.31 -29.64 32.15
N ILE A 28 12.50 -29.80 30.83
CA ILE A 28 12.10 -28.80 29.83
C ILE A 28 10.57 -28.76 29.65
N TYR A 29 9.86 -29.86 29.94
CA TYR A 29 8.40 -29.93 29.85
C TYR A 29 7.67 -29.68 31.18
N ASN A 30 8.41 -29.52 32.29
CA ASN A 30 7.87 -29.32 33.63
C ASN A 30 8.07 -27.91 34.18
N GLU A 31 8.53 -26.94 33.37
CA GLU A 31 8.35 -25.55 33.75
C GLU A 31 6.84 -25.30 33.90
N PRO A 32 6.37 -24.76 35.05
CA PRO A 32 4.99 -24.36 35.17
C PRO A 32 4.76 -23.36 34.06
N THR A 33 3.94 -23.73 33.06
CA THR A 33 3.52 -22.82 32.02
C THR A 33 2.93 -21.61 32.75
N ALA A 34 3.69 -20.51 32.79
CA ALA A 34 3.16 -19.24 33.24
C ALA A 34 1.83 -19.08 32.48
N PRO A 35 0.71 -18.77 33.16
CA PRO A 35 -0.57 -18.70 32.49
C PRO A 35 -0.35 -17.79 31.29
N MET A 36 -0.46 -18.35 30.07
CA MET A 36 -0.43 -17.56 28.85
C MET A 36 -1.47 -16.48 29.10
N SER A 37 -1.00 -15.25 29.32
CA SER A 37 -1.88 -14.11 29.46
C SER A 37 -2.78 -14.17 28.24
N ALA A 38 -4.08 -14.43 28.48
CA ALA A 38 -5.02 -14.58 27.40
C ALA A 38 -4.79 -13.42 26.43
N PRO A 39 -4.70 -13.67 25.11
CA PRO A 39 -4.54 -12.59 24.15
C PRO A 39 -5.63 -11.59 24.48
N ASN A 40 -5.19 -10.37 24.79
CA ASN A 40 -6.04 -9.30 25.29
C ASN A 40 -7.15 -9.11 24.24
N ASN A 41 -8.31 -9.73 24.45
CA ASN A 41 -9.43 -9.80 23.52
C ASN A 41 -10.09 -8.42 23.51
N LYS A 42 -9.35 -7.43 22.99
CA LYS A 42 -9.94 -6.17 22.56
C LYS A 42 -10.86 -6.54 21.43
N GLU A 43 -12.16 -6.47 21.69
CA GLU A 43 -13.17 -6.61 20.64
C GLU A 43 -12.74 -5.76 19.43
N PRO A 44 -12.87 -6.28 18.20
CA PRO A 44 -12.50 -5.55 17.02
C PRO A 44 -13.28 -4.23 16.98
N GLN A 45 -12.57 -3.12 17.18
CA GLN A 45 -13.15 -1.78 17.18
C GLN A 45 -13.65 -1.47 15.76
N TYR A 46 -14.97 -1.43 15.59
CA TYR A 46 -15.66 -0.98 14.38
C TYR A 46 -16.21 0.43 14.62
N GLY A 47 -16.26 1.25 13.57
CA GLY A 47 -16.77 2.61 13.64
C GLY A 47 -15.73 3.65 13.23
N ILE A 48 -15.98 4.89 13.65
CA ILE A 48 -15.13 6.04 13.34
C ILE A 48 -14.02 6.14 14.39
N THR A 49 -12.80 6.33 13.93
CA THR A 49 -11.63 6.58 14.79
C THR A 49 -11.00 7.90 14.40
N PHE A 50 -10.66 8.70 15.41
CA PHE A 50 -9.96 9.96 15.24
C PHE A 50 -8.58 9.88 15.89
N ASN A 51 -7.54 10.32 15.17
CA ASN A 51 -6.16 10.33 15.65
C ASN A 51 -5.61 11.77 15.68
N TRP A 52 -5.68 12.39 16.85
CA TRP A 52 -5.20 13.74 17.10
C TRP A 52 -3.70 13.90 16.88
N THR A 53 -2.90 12.89 17.23
CA THR A 53 -1.44 12.92 17.05
C THR A 53 -1.08 13.03 15.57
N ASN A 54 -1.70 12.21 14.72
CA ASN A 54 -1.49 12.27 13.28
C ASN A 54 -1.99 13.59 12.68
N LEU A 55 -3.11 14.13 13.18
CA LEU A 55 -3.59 15.44 12.75
C LEU A 55 -2.57 16.54 13.03
N LEU A 56 -2.04 16.61 14.26
CA LEU A 56 -1.12 17.65 14.69
C LEU A 56 0.23 17.55 13.96
N ILE A 57 0.79 16.33 13.85
CA ILE A 57 2.04 16.10 13.10
C ILE A 57 1.84 16.41 11.62
N GLY A 58 0.74 15.92 11.04
CA GLY A 58 0.39 16.17 9.64
C GLY A 58 0.23 17.65 9.35
N ALA A 59 -0.44 18.40 10.22
CA ALA A 59 -0.60 19.85 10.10
C ALA A 59 0.75 20.58 10.21
N PHE A 60 1.60 20.21 11.18
CA PHE A 60 2.94 20.79 11.30
C PHE A 60 3.79 20.57 10.04
N LEU A 61 3.83 19.34 9.53
CA LEU A 61 4.55 19.02 8.30
C LEU A 61 3.97 19.73 7.09
N PHE A 62 2.65 19.81 7.00
CA PHE A 62 1.96 20.51 5.94
C PHE A 62 2.34 21.99 5.89
N PHE A 63 2.23 22.69 7.02
CA PHE A 63 2.66 24.09 7.10
C PHE A 63 4.15 24.21 6.80
N GLY A 64 5.01 23.31 7.30
CA GLY A 64 6.44 23.32 7.00
C GLY A 64 6.78 23.16 5.51
N LEU A 65 6.07 22.27 4.79
CA LEU A 65 6.34 21.96 3.38
C LEU A 65 5.70 22.97 2.41
N PHE A 66 4.55 23.52 2.75
CA PHE A 66 3.72 24.28 1.83
C PHE A 66 3.55 25.76 2.21
N ASN A 67 4.20 26.26 3.27
CA ASN A 67 4.12 27.68 3.64
C ASN A 67 4.53 28.59 2.47
N GLY A 68 3.72 29.61 2.19
CA GLY A 68 3.97 30.61 1.13
C GLY A 68 3.62 30.18 -0.30
N SER A 69 3.14 28.95 -0.51
CA SER A 69 2.71 28.49 -1.84
C SER A 69 1.27 28.94 -2.15
N LYS A 70 1.09 29.64 -3.28
CA LYS A 70 -0.22 30.15 -3.69
C LYS A 70 -1.22 29.02 -4.02
N ILE A 71 -0.74 27.92 -4.59
CA ILE A 71 -1.58 26.79 -5.00
C ILE A 71 -2.27 26.10 -3.81
N PHE A 72 -1.59 26.03 -2.67
CA PHE A 72 -2.08 25.42 -1.44
C PHE A 72 -2.88 26.41 -0.57
N SER A 73 -2.99 27.67 -0.97
CA SER A 73 -3.81 28.68 -0.27
C SER A 73 -5.30 28.59 -0.61
N ASP A 74 -5.65 27.93 -1.71
CA ASP A 74 -7.02 27.73 -2.15
C ASP A 74 -7.58 26.41 -1.60
N TRP A 75 -8.66 26.47 -0.81
CA TRP A 75 -9.29 25.29 -0.24
C TRP A 75 -9.93 24.37 -1.30
N SER A 76 -10.35 24.93 -2.44
CA SER A 76 -10.97 24.15 -3.53
C SER A 76 -9.97 23.17 -4.15
N PHE A 77 -8.68 23.52 -4.19
CA PHE A 77 -7.61 22.64 -4.66
C PHE A 77 -7.61 21.29 -3.92
N TYR A 78 -7.74 21.29 -2.59
CA TYR A 78 -7.75 20.04 -1.80
C TYR A 78 -8.97 19.18 -2.09
N ILE A 79 -10.12 19.80 -2.35
CA ILE A 79 -11.35 19.07 -2.70
C ILE A 79 -11.13 18.36 -4.03
N TYR A 80 -10.67 19.08 -5.06
CA TYR A 80 -10.38 18.47 -6.36
C TYR A 80 -9.31 17.40 -6.27
N LEU A 81 -8.23 17.66 -5.54
CA LEU A 81 -7.16 16.70 -5.35
C LEU A 81 -7.64 15.44 -4.62
N ALA A 82 -8.46 15.58 -3.58
CA ALA A 82 -9.05 14.44 -2.87
C ALA A 82 -9.96 13.61 -3.80
N VAL A 83 -10.77 14.27 -4.64
CA VAL A 83 -11.63 13.60 -5.63
C VAL A 83 -10.79 12.86 -6.66
N VAL A 84 -9.73 13.46 -7.19
CA VAL A 84 -8.86 12.82 -8.19
C VAL A 84 -8.08 11.65 -7.59
N VAL A 85 -7.53 11.79 -6.39
CA VAL A 85 -6.90 10.67 -5.67
C VAL A 85 -7.91 9.56 -5.42
N LEU A 86 -9.14 9.90 -5.00
CA LEU A 86 -10.19 8.91 -4.78
C LEU A 86 -10.54 8.14 -6.06
N ILE A 87 -10.68 8.82 -7.20
CA ILE A 87 -10.93 8.19 -8.50
C ILE A 87 -9.80 7.24 -8.88
N HIS A 88 -8.56 7.66 -8.68
CA HIS A 88 -7.37 6.85 -8.90
C HIS A 88 -7.37 5.56 -8.04
N GLU A 89 -7.52 5.71 -6.72
CA GLU A 89 -7.56 4.55 -5.81
C GLU A 89 -8.75 3.63 -6.12
N LEU A 90 -9.89 4.20 -6.51
CA LEU A 90 -11.06 3.43 -6.92
C LEU A 90 -10.76 2.51 -8.11
N GLY A 91 -9.91 2.94 -9.06
CA GLY A 91 -9.46 2.11 -10.16
C GLY A 91 -8.79 0.82 -9.68
N HIS A 92 -7.83 0.92 -8.75
CA HIS A 92 -7.18 -0.23 -8.13
C HIS A 92 -8.18 -1.13 -7.39
N VAL A 93 -9.13 -0.53 -6.68
CA VAL A 93 -10.16 -1.27 -5.93
C VAL A 93 -11.05 -2.07 -6.87
N VAL A 94 -11.52 -1.46 -7.96
CA VAL A 94 -12.38 -2.12 -8.96
C VAL A 94 -11.71 -3.36 -9.54
N PHE A 95 -10.47 -3.22 -10.03
CA PHE A 95 -9.74 -4.35 -10.62
C PHE A 95 -9.29 -5.37 -9.56
N GLY A 96 -8.89 -4.89 -8.39
CA GLY A 96 -8.55 -5.76 -7.26
C GLY A 96 -9.72 -6.66 -6.87
N LYS A 97 -10.92 -6.10 -6.74
CA LYS A 97 -12.13 -6.87 -6.42
C LYS A 97 -12.54 -7.79 -7.56
N SER A 98 -12.44 -7.37 -8.83
CA SER A 98 -12.78 -8.24 -9.97
C SER A 98 -11.89 -9.47 -10.06
N PHE A 99 -10.64 -9.41 -9.58
CA PHE A 99 -9.74 -10.57 -9.48
C PHE A 99 -9.80 -11.31 -8.14
N GLY A 100 -10.73 -10.95 -7.25
CA GLY A 100 -10.92 -11.61 -5.97
C GLY A 100 -9.81 -11.32 -4.95
N CYS A 101 -9.14 -10.17 -5.04
CA CYS A 101 -8.23 -9.70 -4.00
C CYS A 101 -9.02 -9.17 -2.80
N PHE A 102 -8.54 -9.45 -1.58
CA PHE A 102 -9.08 -8.81 -0.40
C PHE A 102 -8.42 -7.45 -0.19
N ILE A 103 -9.24 -6.41 -0.03
CA ILE A 103 -8.80 -5.03 0.18
C ILE A 103 -9.10 -4.67 1.62
N LYS A 104 -8.06 -4.31 2.38
CA LYS A 104 -8.14 -3.99 3.81
C LYS A 104 -8.58 -2.55 4.03
N GLU A 105 -7.98 -1.63 3.29
CA GLU A 105 -8.11 -0.20 3.52
C GLU A 105 -7.92 0.57 2.23
N MET A 106 -8.72 1.61 2.02
CA MET A 106 -8.49 2.63 1.02
C MET A 106 -8.24 3.95 1.74
N GLN A 107 -7.06 4.51 1.51
CA GLN A 107 -6.58 5.70 2.18
C GLN A 107 -6.44 6.82 1.15
N VAL A 108 -7.05 7.97 1.45
CA VAL A 108 -6.82 9.23 0.75
C VAL A 108 -5.94 10.10 1.65
N PHE A 109 -4.82 10.60 1.13
CA PHE A 109 -3.83 11.41 1.84
C PHE A 109 -3.06 10.67 2.95
N PHE A 110 -1.85 11.17 3.24
CA PHE A 110 -0.96 10.60 4.26
C PHE A 110 -1.19 11.25 5.63
N PHE A 111 -0.70 10.61 6.70
CA PHE A 111 -0.99 10.96 8.10
C PHE A 111 -2.49 10.90 8.42
N THR A 112 -3.05 9.69 8.41
CA THR A 112 -4.47 9.42 8.68
C THR A 112 -4.90 9.97 10.03
N PHE A 113 -5.80 10.95 10.02
CA PHE A 113 -6.42 11.50 11.22
C PHE A 113 -7.84 10.98 11.43
N LEU A 114 -8.51 10.56 10.35
CA LEU A 114 -9.87 10.05 10.38
C LEU A 114 -9.93 8.71 9.67
N SER A 115 -10.51 7.70 10.33
CA SER A 115 -10.77 6.41 9.72
C SER A 115 -12.19 5.95 10.03
N TYR A 116 -12.80 5.23 9.10
CA TYR A 116 -14.03 4.48 9.31
C TYR A 116 -13.80 3.00 8.99
N LYS A 117 -13.96 2.15 10.01
CA LYS A 117 -13.84 0.69 9.88
C LYS A 117 -15.22 0.03 9.98
N PRO A 118 -15.77 -0.52 8.89
CA PRO A 118 -17.07 -1.18 8.92
C PRO A 118 -17.02 -2.54 9.63
N LYS A 119 -18.18 -3.03 10.06
CA LYS A 119 -18.34 -4.42 10.53
C LYS A 119 -18.22 -5.37 9.33
N PRO A 120 -17.37 -6.41 9.39
CA PRO A 120 -17.13 -7.30 8.27
C PRO A 120 -18.36 -8.14 7.95
N SER A 121 -18.60 -8.34 6.65
CA SER A 121 -19.66 -9.19 6.14
C SER A 121 -19.37 -10.68 6.44
N PRO A 122 -20.41 -11.49 6.74
CA PRO A 122 -20.26 -12.94 6.93
C PRO A 122 -19.66 -13.67 5.72
N LYS A 123 -19.83 -13.11 4.51
CA LYS A 123 -19.34 -13.73 3.27
C LYS A 123 -17.86 -13.49 2.99
N GLY A 124 -17.22 -12.55 3.72
CA GLY A 124 -15.83 -12.17 3.52
C GLY A 124 -15.56 -11.51 2.16
N SER A 125 -14.80 -10.40 2.16
CA SER A 125 -14.39 -9.68 0.95
C SER A 125 -15.51 -8.90 0.24
N SER A 126 -16.53 -8.44 0.96
CA SER A 126 -17.48 -7.48 0.40
C SER A 126 -16.83 -6.11 0.15
N TRP A 127 -17.40 -5.31 -0.76
CA TRP A 127 -17.09 -3.89 -0.91
C TRP A 127 -17.35 -3.11 0.38
N ARG A 128 -18.29 -3.61 1.19
CA ARG A 128 -18.67 -3.05 2.48
C ARG A 128 -17.65 -3.30 3.60
N ASP A 129 -16.63 -4.12 3.34
CA ASP A 129 -15.63 -4.50 4.35
C ASP A 129 -14.38 -3.60 4.30
N ILE A 130 -14.30 -2.69 3.32
CA ILE A 130 -13.15 -1.82 3.10
C ILE A 130 -13.13 -0.73 4.18
N LYS A 131 -12.03 -0.61 4.91
CA LYS A 131 -11.79 0.53 5.81
C LYS A 131 -11.49 1.77 4.99
N TRP A 132 -12.08 2.89 5.36
CA TRP A 132 -11.84 4.19 4.73
C TRP A 132 -10.97 5.05 5.63
N SER A 133 -9.97 5.71 5.07
CA SER A 133 -9.05 6.55 5.82
C SER A 133 -8.75 7.85 5.10
N LEU A 134 -8.73 8.94 5.86
CA LEU A 134 -8.43 10.28 5.39
C LEU A 134 -7.25 10.86 6.17
N GLY A 135 -6.22 11.29 5.44
CA GLY A 135 -5.02 11.93 5.96
C GLY A 135 -4.98 13.44 5.75
N VAL A 136 -3.95 14.06 6.30
CA VAL A 136 -3.69 15.51 6.23
C VAL A 136 -2.81 15.87 5.04
N LEU A 137 -1.78 15.06 4.75
CA LEU A 137 -0.79 15.40 3.73
C LEU A 137 -1.27 15.03 2.32
N PRO A 138 -1.41 16.01 1.40
CA PRO A 138 -1.94 15.80 0.05
C PRO A 138 -0.91 15.20 -0.92
N LEU A 139 -0.20 14.15 -0.48
CA LEU A 139 0.89 13.50 -1.24
C LEU A 139 0.43 12.22 -1.98
N GLY A 140 -0.87 11.98 -2.09
CA GLY A 140 -1.44 10.83 -2.81
C GLY A 140 -2.42 10.02 -1.96
N GLY A 141 -2.64 8.76 -2.34
CA GLY A 141 -3.47 7.80 -1.63
C GLY A 141 -2.80 6.42 -1.63
N VAL A 142 -3.39 5.47 -0.92
CA VAL A 142 -2.95 4.07 -0.93
C VAL A 142 -4.14 3.13 -0.81
N THR A 143 -4.23 2.19 -1.75
CA THR A 143 -5.10 1.01 -1.63
C THR A 143 -4.33 -0.17 -1.02
N MET A 144 -4.67 -0.52 0.21
CA MET A 144 -4.00 -1.60 0.94
C MET A 144 -4.66 -2.95 0.67
N PHE A 145 -3.96 -3.79 -0.07
CA PHE A 145 -4.34 -5.19 -0.28
C PHE A 145 -3.91 -6.06 0.90
N LYS A 146 -4.63 -7.17 1.10
CA LYS A 146 -4.21 -8.22 2.04
C LYS A 146 -2.93 -8.85 1.49
N SER A 147 -1.87 -8.85 2.31
CA SER A 147 -0.55 -9.38 1.98
C SER A 147 -0.23 -10.60 2.83
N ARG A 148 0.31 -11.65 2.21
CA ARG A 148 0.67 -12.90 2.90
C ARG A 148 1.72 -12.69 3.99
N GLU A 149 2.74 -11.88 3.73
CA GLU A 149 3.79 -11.55 4.72
C GLU A 149 3.18 -10.84 5.94
N SER A 150 2.25 -9.91 5.72
CA SER A 150 1.58 -9.17 6.79
C SER A 150 0.71 -10.05 7.68
N ASP A 151 0.16 -11.13 7.11
CA ASP A 151 -0.70 -12.06 7.83
C ASP A 151 0.11 -13.15 8.50
N TYR A 152 1.14 -13.71 7.85
CA TYR A 152 2.08 -14.65 8.46
C TYR A 152 2.75 -14.07 9.70
N ARG A 153 3.26 -12.83 9.62
CA ARG A 153 3.83 -12.14 10.80
C ARG A 153 2.83 -12.02 11.94
N ARG A 154 1.56 -11.74 11.62
CA ARG A 154 0.50 -11.60 12.62
C ARG A 154 0.12 -12.95 13.23
N THR A 155 -0.04 -13.99 12.41
CA THR A 155 -0.44 -15.32 12.89
C THR A 155 0.68 -16.00 13.66
N VAL A 156 1.94 -15.85 13.24
CA VAL A 156 3.11 -16.30 14.01
C VAL A 156 3.19 -15.56 15.34
N SER A 157 2.99 -14.24 15.37
CA SER A 157 2.95 -13.49 16.63
C SER A 157 1.76 -13.87 17.54
N ALA A 158 0.71 -14.47 16.97
CA ALA A 158 -0.50 -14.87 17.68
C ALA A 158 -0.58 -16.39 17.95
N GLY A 159 0.39 -17.18 17.50
CA GLY A 159 0.40 -18.65 17.65
C GLY A 159 -0.65 -19.41 16.81
N GLU A 160 -1.18 -18.81 15.74
CA GLU A 160 -2.24 -19.41 14.92
C GLU A 160 -1.70 -20.02 13.61
N VAL A 161 -2.18 -21.22 13.23
CA VAL A 161 -1.83 -21.90 11.98
C VAL A 161 -2.87 -21.58 10.90
N LEU A 162 -2.42 -20.95 9.80
CA LEU A 162 -3.27 -20.61 8.66
C LEU A 162 -3.61 -21.86 7.83
N THR A 163 -4.89 -22.23 7.78
CA THR A 163 -5.44 -23.13 6.77
C THR A 163 -6.36 -22.33 5.84
N SER A 164 -6.12 -22.32 4.52
CA SER A 164 -7.12 -21.79 3.58
C SER A 164 -6.92 -22.22 2.13
N ALA A 165 -8.05 -22.53 1.50
CA ALA A 165 -8.23 -23.24 0.23
C ALA A 165 -8.25 -22.35 -1.04
N SER A 166 -8.04 -21.04 -0.93
CA SER A 166 -7.73 -20.16 -2.06
C SER A 166 -7.10 -18.87 -1.52
N SER A 167 -6.09 -18.34 -2.19
CA SER A 167 -5.34 -17.21 -1.65
C SER A 167 -6.04 -15.86 -1.92
N PRO A 168 -6.42 -15.10 -0.88
CA PRO A 168 -6.95 -13.74 -1.02
C PRO A 168 -5.85 -12.69 -1.27
N TYR A 169 -4.59 -13.12 -1.36
CA TYR A 169 -3.40 -12.28 -1.39
C TYR A 169 -3.08 -11.81 -2.81
N ILE A 170 -2.66 -10.54 -2.95
CA ILE A 170 -2.25 -9.98 -4.25
C ILE A 170 -0.98 -10.66 -4.78
N GLU A 171 -0.10 -11.12 -3.88
CA GLU A 171 1.18 -11.77 -4.24
C GLU A 171 0.99 -13.11 -4.96
N ASP A 172 -0.17 -13.74 -4.77
CA ASP A 172 -0.51 -15.04 -5.33
C ASP A 172 -1.26 -14.93 -6.67
N LYS A 173 -1.66 -13.71 -7.07
CA LYS A 173 -2.25 -13.47 -8.40
C LYS A 173 -1.20 -13.60 -9.50
N PRO A 174 -1.56 -14.00 -10.73
CA PRO A 174 -0.62 -13.97 -11.85
C PRO A 174 -0.19 -12.54 -12.18
N ALA A 175 1.00 -12.40 -12.78
CA ALA A 175 1.62 -11.11 -13.05
C ALA A 175 0.76 -10.18 -13.92
N TRP A 176 0.02 -10.72 -14.89
CA TRP A 176 -0.88 -9.92 -15.73
C TRP A 176 -2.07 -9.35 -14.95
N GLN A 177 -2.58 -10.03 -13.91
CA GLN A 177 -3.62 -9.48 -13.04
C GLN A 177 -3.04 -8.35 -12.19
N ARG A 178 -1.83 -8.52 -11.65
CA ARG A 178 -1.14 -7.45 -10.92
C ARG A 178 -0.87 -6.24 -11.82
N LEU A 179 -0.46 -6.47 -13.06
CA LEU A 179 -0.28 -5.41 -14.06
C LEU A 179 -1.56 -4.60 -14.25
N LEU A 180 -2.70 -5.27 -14.46
CA LEU A 180 -3.98 -4.59 -14.64
C LEU A 180 -4.43 -3.86 -13.38
N ILE A 181 -4.21 -4.44 -12.19
CA ILE A 181 -4.50 -3.77 -10.91
C ILE A 181 -3.64 -2.50 -10.79
N SER A 182 -2.33 -2.58 -11.01
CA SER A 182 -1.42 -1.42 -10.92
C SER A 182 -1.70 -0.37 -12.00
N ALA A 183 -2.12 -0.74 -13.20
CA ALA A 183 -2.48 0.22 -14.25
C ALA A 183 -3.84 0.87 -14.02
N ALA A 184 -4.74 0.26 -13.25
CA ALA A 184 -6.13 0.69 -13.15
C ALA A 184 -6.30 2.11 -12.61
N GLY A 185 -5.51 2.52 -11.62
CA GLY A 185 -5.60 3.89 -11.08
C GLY A 185 -5.23 4.95 -12.11
N VAL A 186 -4.13 4.73 -12.85
CA VAL A 186 -3.75 5.58 -13.99
C VAL A 186 -4.87 5.63 -15.03
N LEU A 187 -5.41 4.47 -15.42
CA LEU A 187 -6.46 4.37 -16.44
C LEU A 187 -7.74 5.11 -16.04
N PHE A 188 -8.13 5.09 -14.77
CA PHE A 188 -9.32 5.81 -14.27
C PHE A 188 -9.14 7.32 -14.34
N ASN A 189 -7.94 7.81 -14.04
CA ASN A 189 -7.63 9.23 -14.19
C ASN A 189 -7.57 9.66 -15.67
N ILE A 190 -6.96 8.84 -16.55
CA ILE A 190 -7.00 9.09 -18.00
C ILE A 190 -8.45 9.11 -18.50
N ALA A 191 -9.27 8.16 -18.07
CA ALA A 191 -10.69 8.13 -18.45
C ALA A 191 -11.43 9.38 -17.98
N THR A 192 -11.17 9.85 -16.75
CA THR A 192 -11.75 11.10 -16.23
C THR A 192 -11.34 12.31 -17.07
N PHE A 193 -10.05 12.42 -17.40
CA PHE A 193 -9.55 13.45 -18.31
C PHE A 193 -10.25 13.40 -19.67
N LEU A 194 -10.31 12.22 -20.31
CA LEU A 194 -10.93 12.04 -21.63
C LEU A 194 -12.43 12.36 -21.62
N ILE A 195 -13.16 11.93 -20.59
CA ILE A 195 -14.58 12.21 -20.44
C ILE A 195 -14.81 13.73 -20.36
N LEU A 196 -14.07 14.44 -19.50
CA LEU A 196 -14.22 15.88 -19.33
C LEU A 196 -13.76 16.66 -20.58
N TYR A 197 -12.71 16.19 -21.25
CA TYR A 197 -12.22 16.77 -22.50
C TYR A 197 -13.24 16.64 -23.63
N ILE A 198 -13.80 15.44 -23.84
CA ILE A 198 -14.85 15.19 -24.84
C ILE A 198 -16.14 15.93 -24.49
N ALA A 199 -16.44 16.10 -23.20
CA ALA A 199 -17.63 16.81 -22.73
C ALA A 199 -17.52 18.34 -22.89
N ARG A 200 -16.32 18.91 -23.08
CA ARG A 200 -16.07 20.36 -23.20
C ARG A 200 -17.06 21.12 -24.09
N PRO A 201 -17.30 20.73 -25.37
CA PRO A 201 -18.21 21.48 -26.25
C PRO A 201 -19.68 21.45 -25.82
N TYR A 202 -20.06 20.57 -24.89
CA TYR A 202 -21.43 20.46 -24.38
C TYR A 202 -21.66 21.22 -23.07
N MET A 203 -20.62 21.87 -22.52
CA MET A 203 -20.68 22.63 -21.26
C MET A 203 -20.57 24.14 -21.52
N SER A 204 -21.24 24.96 -20.71
CA SER A 204 -20.98 26.41 -20.69
C SER A 204 -19.56 26.69 -20.20
N SER A 205 -19.04 27.89 -20.48
CA SER A 205 -17.71 28.31 -20.03
C SER A 205 -17.56 28.24 -18.51
N GLU A 206 -18.59 28.61 -17.76
CA GLU A 206 -18.62 28.59 -16.30
C GLU A 206 -18.63 27.15 -15.77
N CYS A 207 -19.44 26.28 -16.39
CA CYS A 207 -19.49 24.87 -16.04
C CYS A 207 -18.15 24.18 -16.30
N PHE A 208 -17.52 24.46 -17.45
CA PHE A 208 -16.21 23.92 -17.77
C PHE A 208 -15.12 24.46 -16.83
N ALA A 209 -15.16 25.75 -16.48
CA ALA A 209 -14.23 26.33 -15.51
C ALA A 209 -14.30 25.65 -14.14
N PHE A 210 -15.49 25.20 -13.72
CA PHE A 210 -15.65 24.40 -12.51
C PHE A 210 -14.98 23.02 -12.63
N PHE A 211 -15.11 22.31 -13.75
CA PHE A 211 -14.48 21.00 -13.93
C PHE A 211 -13.01 21.04 -14.37
N TRP A 212 -12.51 22.20 -14.77
CA TRP A 212 -11.15 22.37 -15.25
C TRP A 212 -10.09 21.86 -14.26
N PRO A 213 -10.13 22.18 -12.95
CA PRO A 213 -9.17 21.64 -11.99
C PRO A 213 -9.23 20.11 -11.90
N LEU A 214 -10.42 19.52 -12.01
CA LEU A 214 -10.60 18.07 -11.99
C LEU A 214 -9.95 17.41 -13.23
N LEU A 215 -10.26 17.92 -14.42
CA LEU A 215 -9.66 17.48 -15.69
C LEU A 215 -8.14 17.58 -15.64
N TYR A 216 -7.63 18.73 -15.19
CA TYR A 216 -6.22 19.05 -15.10
C TYR A 216 -5.49 18.11 -14.13
N MET A 217 -5.99 17.99 -12.89
CA MET A 217 -5.35 17.18 -11.87
C MET A 217 -5.41 15.68 -12.20
N SER A 218 -6.48 15.21 -12.86
CA SER A 218 -6.55 13.83 -13.34
C SER A 218 -5.43 13.52 -14.33
N LEU A 219 -5.17 14.40 -15.30
CA LEU A 219 -4.08 14.20 -16.26
C LEU A 219 -2.71 14.22 -15.56
N VAL A 220 -2.47 15.21 -14.70
CA VAL A 220 -1.23 15.32 -13.91
C VAL A 220 -0.98 14.05 -13.09
N LEU A 221 -1.98 13.61 -12.33
CA LEU A 221 -1.83 12.45 -11.45
C LEU A 221 -1.64 11.16 -12.27
N ALA A 222 -2.26 11.04 -13.45
CA ALA A 222 -2.00 9.93 -14.37
C ALA A 222 -0.56 9.93 -14.91
N LEU A 223 -0.07 11.09 -15.39
CA LEU A 223 1.29 11.22 -15.93
C LEU A 223 2.36 10.92 -14.86
N LEU A 224 2.18 11.45 -13.66
CA LEU A 224 3.05 11.14 -12.52
C LEU A 224 3.08 9.64 -12.22
N ASN A 225 1.91 9.00 -12.15
CA ASN A 225 1.84 7.58 -11.81
C ASN A 225 2.26 6.64 -12.95
N ILE A 226 2.43 7.12 -14.19
CA ILE A 226 3.04 6.33 -15.28
C ILE A 226 4.57 6.23 -15.13
N LEU A 227 5.20 7.17 -14.43
CA LEU A 227 6.66 7.19 -14.30
C LEU A 227 7.17 5.85 -13.74
N PRO A 228 8.23 5.26 -14.32
CA PRO A 228 8.76 3.96 -13.93
C PRO A 228 9.58 4.03 -12.63
N ILE A 229 8.99 4.60 -11.58
CA ILE A 229 9.62 4.90 -10.30
C ILE A 229 8.75 4.29 -9.20
N TYR A 230 9.21 3.21 -8.56
CA TYR A 230 8.54 2.67 -7.39
C TYR A 230 8.79 3.62 -6.20
N PRO A 231 7.79 4.04 -5.41
CA PRO A 231 6.51 3.36 -5.15
C PRO A 231 5.31 3.76 -6.05
N LEU A 232 5.49 4.59 -7.07
CA LEU A 232 4.39 4.94 -7.99
C LEU A 232 3.95 3.71 -8.80
N ASP A 233 2.73 3.77 -9.33
CA ASP A 233 2.12 2.68 -10.11
C ASP A 233 3.01 2.21 -11.26
N GLY A 234 3.65 3.14 -11.97
CA GLY A 234 4.53 2.86 -13.10
C GLY A 234 5.71 1.96 -12.72
N GLY A 235 6.23 2.09 -11.50
CA GLY A 235 7.22 1.15 -10.97
C GLY A 235 6.66 -0.26 -10.79
N ALA A 236 5.44 -0.38 -10.26
CA ALA A 236 4.76 -1.67 -10.11
C ALA A 236 4.37 -2.30 -11.46
N ILE A 237 3.95 -1.48 -12.43
CA ILE A 237 3.71 -1.86 -13.83
C ILE A 237 4.99 -2.44 -14.44
N VAL A 238 6.13 -1.76 -14.30
CA VAL A 238 7.42 -2.25 -14.79
C VAL A 238 7.81 -3.58 -14.16
N PHE A 239 7.63 -3.74 -12.85
CA PHE A 239 7.89 -5.02 -12.16
C PHE A 239 7.00 -6.16 -12.66
N ALA A 240 5.71 -5.89 -12.88
CA ALA A 240 4.79 -6.87 -13.41
C ALA A 240 5.13 -7.24 -14.88
N LEU A 241 5.46 -6.25 -15.72
CA LEU A 241 5.91 -6.48 -17.09
C LEU A 241 7.21 -7.30 -17.13
N TYR A 242 8.18 -6.96 -16.28
CA TYR A 242 9.41 -7.72 -16.14
C TYR A 242 9.14 -9.19 -15.80
N GLU A 243 8.25 -9.46 -14.84
CA GLU A 243 7.87 -10.83 -14.48
C GLU A 243 7.15 -11.56 -15.62
N ILE A 244 6.28 -10.87 -16.38
CA ILE A 244 5.60 -11.46 -17.55
C ILE A 244 6.62 -11.87 -18.61
N ILE A 245 7.62 -11.03 -18.87
CA ILE A 245 8.65 -11.28 -19.90
C ILE A 245 9.63 -12.36 -19.45
N THR A 246 10.07 -12.32 -18.19
CA THR A 246 11.15 -13.20 -17.69
C THR A 246 10.66 -14.45 -16.98
N GLY A 247 9.38 -14.50 -16.61
CA GLY A 247 8.80 -15.52 -15.73
C GLY A 247 9.29 -15.45 -14.28
N LYS A 248 10.12 -14.45 -13.91
CA LYS A 248 10.75 -14.36 -12.58
C LYS A 248 10.25 -13.15 -11.82
N LYS A 249 9.76 -13.38 -10.59
CA LYS A 249 9.40 -12.29 -9.66
C LYS A 249 10.65 -11.50 -9.26
N PRO A 250 10.61 -10.16 -9.25
CA PRO A 250 11.66 -9.35 -8.64
C PRO A 250 11.88 -9.74 -7.18
N SER A 251 13.13 -9.73 -6.72
CA SER A 251 13.42 -10.11 -5.33
C SER A 251 12.86 -9.06 -4.36
N PRO A 252 12.33 -9.45 -3.19
CA PRO A 252 11.79 -8.49 -2.21
C PRO A 252 12.83 -7.46 -1.73
N ALA A 253 14.11 -7.83 -1.71
CA ALA A 253 15.19 -6.89 -1.38
C ALA A 253 15.36 -5.81 -2.45
N PHE A 254 15.35 -6.20 -3.73
CA PHE A 254 15.43 -5.27 -4.85
C PHE A 254 14.25 -4.30 -4.87
N THR A 255 13.01 -4.80 -4.73
CA THR A 255 11.80 -3.95 -4.70
C THR A 255 11.86 -2.92 -3.56
N LYS A 256 12.35 -3.31 -2.37
CA LYS A 256 12.52 -2.37 -1.25
C LYS A 256 13.54 -1.28 -1.56
N VAL A 257 14.69 -1.65 -2.13
CA VAL A 257 15.75 -0.69 -2.50
C VAL A 257 15.23 0.29 -3.56
N CYS A 258 14.60 -0.22 -4.62
CA CYS A 258 13.96 0.63 -5.63
C CYS A 258 12.93 1.57 -5.02
N GLY A 259 12.13 1.09 -4.05
CA GLY A 259 11.14 1.92 -3.36
C GLY A 259 11.75 3.07 -2.57
N TRP A 260 12.81 2.81 -1.80
CA TRP A 260 13.51 3.86 -1.08
C TRP A 260 14.19 4.87 -2.01
N ILE A 261 14.86 4.38 -3.06
CA ILE A 261 15.50 5.23 -4.06
C ILE A 261 14.45 6.13 -4.73
N GLY A 262 13.35 5.56 -5.20
CA GLY A 262 12.30 6.33 -5.87
C GLY A 262 11.60 7.30 -4.93
N PHE A 263 11.32 6.91 -3.69
CA PHE A 263 10.75 7.82 -2.68
C PHE A 263 11.66 9.04 -2.43
N ILE A 264 12.95 8.81 -2.20
CA ILE A 264 13.94 9.88 -1.99
C ILE A 264 14.04 10.75 -3.26
N PHE A 265 14.10 10.14 -4.43
CA PHE A 265 14.16 10.85 -5.71
C PHE A 265 12.96 11.78 -5.90
N ILE A 266 11.73 11.31 -5.64
CA ILE A 266 10.51 12.12 -5.77
C ILE A 266 10.56 13.35 -4.85
N ILE A 267 10.95 13.15 -3.58
CA ILE A 267 11.08 14.27 -2.62
C ILE A 267 12.12 15.28 -3.10
N LEU A 268 13.30 14.82 -3.49
CA LEU A 268 14.37 15.69 -3.97
C LEU A 268 13.98 16.40 -5.27
N PHE A 269 13.32 15.72 -6.19
CA PHE A 269 12.85 16.29 -7.45
C PHE A 269 11.89 17.45 -7.21
N PHE A 270 10.87 17.26 -6.36
CA PHE A 270 9.94 18.33 -6.01
C PHE A 270 10.60 19.48 -5.25
N TRP A 271 11.62 19.20 -4.43
CA TRP A 271 12.35 20.23 -3.70
C TRP A 271 13.27 21.07 -4.61
N VAL A 272 13.99 20.42 -5.53
CA VAL A 272 14.96 21.10 -6.43
C VAL A 272 14.25 21.83 -7.57
N PHE A 273 13.11 21.33 -8.04
CA PHE A 273 12.41 21.86 -9.21
C PHE A 273 10.99 22.31 -8.89
N PRO A 274 10.72 23.29 -8.02
CA PRO A 274 9.36 23.64 -7.58
C PRO A 274 8.38 24.02 -8.72
N GLY A 275 8.88 24.47 -9.88
CA GLY A 275 8.08 24.77 -11.08
C GLY A 275 8.03 23.65 -12.13
N TRP A 276 8.42 22.42 -11.78
CA TRP A 276 8.44 21.27 -12.69
C TRP A 276 7.04 20.99 -13.29
N LEU A 277 6.01 21.14 -12.46
CA LEU A 277 4.63 20.86 -12.80
C LEU A 277 4.16 21.83 -13.87
N ASP A 278 4.35 23.14 -13.64
CA ASP A 278 3.99 24.19 -14.60
C ASP A 278 4.63 23.95 -15.96
N ARG A 279 5.92 23.57 -16.01
CA ARG A 279 6.62 23.31 -17.28
C ARG A 279 6.11 22.09 -18.05
N ILE A 280 5.86 20.97 -17.36
CA ILE A 280 5.32 19.77 -18.02
C ILE A 280 3.94 20.08 -18.60
N LEU A 281 3.19 20.93 -17.90
CA LEU A 281 1.82 21.22 -18.26
C LEU A 281 1.70 22.29 -19.33
N ASP A 282 2.52 23.33 -19.31
CA ASP A 282 2.63 24.26 -20.43
C ASP A 282 2.94 23.50 -21.73
N PHE A 283 3.79 22.47 -21.65
CA PHE A 283 4.06 21.59 -22.78
C PHE A 283 2.84 20.75 -23.19
N VAL A 284 2.19 20.06 -22.25
CA VAL A 284 1.05 19.16 -22.56
C VAL A 284 -0.19 19.95 -22.99
N PHE A 285 -0.55 21.00 -22.28
CA PHE A 285 -1.71 21.85 -22.58
C PHE A 285 -1.46 22.71 -23.81
N GLY A 286 -0.25 23.21 -24.04
CA GLY A 286 0.10 23.93 -25.27
C GLY A 286 0.03 23.07 -26.54
N MET A 287 -0.01 21.74 -26.41
CA MET A 287 -0.31 20.84 -27.54
C MET A 287 -1.80 20.53 -27.70
N LEU A 288 -2.60 20.66 -26.64
CA LEU A 288 -3.98 20.17 -26.58
C LEU A 288 -5.04 21.29 -26.67
N PHE A 289 -4.66 22.53 -26.39
CA PHE A 289 -5.50 23.73 -26.37
C PHE A 289 -4.80 24.90 -27.05
#